data_AF-A0A9P9BS56-F1
#
_entry.id   AF-A0A9P9BS56-F1
#
_cell.length_a   1.000
_cell.length_b   1.000
_cell.length_c   1.000
_cell.angle_alpha   90.00
_cell.angle_beta   90.00
_cell.angle_gamma   90.00
#
_symmetry.space_group_name_H-M   'P 1'
#
loop_
_entity.id
_entity.type
_entity.pdbx_description
1 polymer ?
#
loop_
_entity_poly.entity_id
_entity_poly.type
_entity_poly.pdbx_seq_one_letter_code
_entity_poly.pdbx_strand_id
1 'polypeptide(L)'
;MRIGCLQFAPQVGDVDANLNRAEAVLAAHEDLELDLLVLPELAFSGYNFRSLRDIAPFLEPTTSGISSSWARSTALKYDCNVIVGYPETADVSHKWPTDPEYYNSAVVVNADGDVWGHYRKSHLYYTDETWALEGSGFFKGHIPGLGKLAMGICNNSPYKFEAPWTAYEFAVHALNIAANVVVLSMAWLTREPADTFCSHPAEPDMETLTYWIKRLEPMIRNDSDEEIIVIFANRSGVEDDAVYAGTSAVIGIQRGEVTVYGLLGRAEEKLLVVDTSK
;
A
#
# COMPACT_ATOMS: atom_id res chain seq x y z
N MET A 1 -12.75 6.58 -12.38
CA MET A 1 -11.51 5.78 -12.43
C MET A 1 -11.84 4.42 -11.84
N ARG A 2 -11.46 3.32 -12.51
CA ARG A 2 -11.65 1.96 -12.03
C ARG A 2 -10.44 1.49 -11.25
N ILE A 3 -10.65 1.18 -9.97
CA ILE A 3 -9.58 0.90 -9.02
C ILE A 3 -9.75 -0.50 -8.48
N GLY A 4 -8.66 -1.27 -8.52
CA GLY A 4 -8.50 -2.57 -7.88
C GLY A 4 -7.66 -2.46 -6.62
N CYS A 5 -8.13 -2.92 -5.47
CA CYS A 5 -7.30 -3.14 -4.28
C CYS A 5 -7.21 -4.64 -4.01
N LEU A 6 -6.03 -5.22 -4.16
CA LEU A 6 -5.83 -6.65 -3.93
C LEU A 6 -5.55 -6.86 -2.43
N GLN A 7 -6.54 -7.34 -1.70
CA GLN A 7 -6.37 -7.74 -0.31
C GLN A 7 -6.15 -9.24 -0.23
N PHE A 8 -5.06 -9.67 0.40
CA PHE A 8 -4.77 -11.08 0.61
C PHE A 8 -3.89 -11.26 1.86
N ALA A 9 -3.64 -12.51 2.22
CA ALA A 9 -2.89 -12.88 3.41
C ALA A 9 -1.52 -13.48 3.08
N PRO A 10 -0.51 -12.66 2.69
CA PRO A 10 0.82 -13.19 2.45
C PRO A 10 1.41 -13.83 3.71
N GLN A 11 2.40 -14.69 3.55
CA GLN A 11 3.10 -15.38 4.63
C GLN A 11 4.59 -15.05 4.59
N VAL A 12 5.19 -14.77 5.74
CA VAL A 12 6.60 -14.39 5.85
C VAL A 12 7.49 -15.43 5.16
N GLY A 13 8.25 -14.98 4.16
CA GLY A 13 9.27 -15.75 3.47
C GLY A 13 8.79 -16.78 2.45
N ASP A 14 7.48 -16.90 2.21
CA ASP A 14 6.91 -17.83 1.22
C ASP A 14 6.52 -17.11 -0.08
N VAL A 15 7.52 -16.57 -0.77
CA VAL A 15 7.35 -15.70 -1.95
C VAL A 15 6.52 -16.35 -3.05
N ASP A 16 6.84 -17.62 -3.39
CA ASP A 16 6.14 -18.34 -4.46
C ASP A 16 4.66 -18.57 -4.10
N ALA A 17 4.35 -18.97 -2.87
CA ALA A 17 2.96 -19.14 -2.47
C ALA A 17 2.20 -17.82 -2.40
N ASN A 18 2.87 -16.73 -2.00
CA ASN A 18 2.26 -15.39 -1.96
C ASN A 18 1.93 -14.87 -3.36
N LEU A 19 2.81 -15.08 -4.33
CA LEU A 19 2.55 -14.78 -5.75
C LEU A 19 1.33 -15.58 -6.25
N ASN A 20 1.31 -16.89 -6.00
CA ASN A 20 0.19 -17.75 -6.38
C ASN A 20 -1.15 -17.33 -5.73
N ARG A 21 -1.13 -16.89 -4.46
CA ARG A 21 -2.33 -16.35 -3.78
C ARG A 21 -2.84 -15.09 -4.47
N ALA A 22 -1.97 -14.14 -4.77
CA ALA A 22 -2.35 -12.90 -5.46
C ALA A 22 -2.90 -13.20 -6.86
N GLU A 23 -2.27 -14.11 -7.61
CA GLU A 23 -2.76 -14.55 -8.92
C GLU A 23 -4.12 -15.24 -8.83
N ALA A 24 -4.36 -16.06 -7.82
CA ALA A 24 -5.65 -16.71 -7.60
C ALA A 24 -6.77 -15.69 -7.32
N VAL A 25 -6.48 -14.65 -6.53
CA VAL A 25 -7.43 -13.56 -6.25
C VAL A 25 -7.78 -12.79 -7.53
N LEU A 26 -6.78 -12.48 -8.38
CA LEU A 26 -7.01 -11.82 -9.67
C LEU A 26 -7.76 -12.72 -10.66
N ALA A 27 -7.41 -14.01 -10.72
CA ALA A 27 -8.03 -14.98 -11.62
C ALA A 27 -9.50 -15.28 -11.30
N ALA A 28 -9.95 -14.98 -10.06
CA ALA A 28 -11.35 -15.12 -9.67
C ALA A 28 -12.29 -14.06 -10.29
N HIS A 29 -11.74 -13.08 -11.04
CA HIS A 29 -12.49 -12.02 -11.70
C HIS A 29 -12.35 -12.13 -13.21
N GLU A 30 -13.47 -12.32 -13.91
CA GLU A 30 -13.53 -12.28 -15.37
C GLU A 30 -13.56 -10.82 -15.84
N ASP A 31 -12.94 -10.54 -17.00
CA ASP A 31 -12.97 -9.24 -17.69
C ASP A 31 -12.62 -8.04 -16.79
N LEU A 32 -11.49 -8.14 -16.07
CA LEU A 32 -10.95 -7.04 -15.26
C LEU A 32 -10.52 -5.86 -16.12
N GLU A 33 -11.34 -4.81 -16.14
CA GLU A 33 -11.00 -3.49 -16.67
C GLU A 33 -10.63 -2.55 -15.51
N LEU A 34 -9.35 -2.29 -15.32
CA LEU A 34 -8.81 -1.45 -14.24
C LEU A 34 -7.97 -0.31 -14.84
N ASP A 35 -8.05 0.88 -14.23
CA ASP A 35 -7.09 1.96 -14.50
C ASP A 35 -5.86 1.85 -13.57
N LEU A 36 -6.10 1.34 -12.34
CA LEU A 36 -5.13 1.22 -11.27
C LEU A 36 -5.38 -0.04 -10.43
N LEU A 37 -4.34 -0.86 -10.22
CA LEU A 37 -4.30 -1.96 -9.28
C LEU A 37 -3.29 -1.65 -8.16
N VAL A 38 -3.72 -1.70 -6.91
CA VAL A 38 -2.88 -1.45 -5.74
C VAL A 38 -2.78 -2.70 -4.89
N LEU A 39 -1.54 -3.10 -4.60
CA LEU A 39 -1.22 -4.20 -3.70
C LEU A 39 -0.78 -3.68 -2.31
N PRO A 40 -0.86 -4.53 -1.28
CA PRO A 40 -0.43 -4.17 0.07
C PRO A 40 1.09 -4.01 0.18
N GLU A 41 1.49 -3.54 1.35
CA GLU A 41 2.88 -3.37 1.73
C GLU A 41 3.58 -4.74 1.83
N LEU A 42 4.79 -4.83 1.26
CA LEU A 42 5.59 -6.06 1.24
C LEU A 42 4.81 -7.30 0.74
N ALA A 43 4.07 -7.10 -0.37
CA ALA A 43 3.03 -8.01 -0.83
C ALA A 43 3.49 -9.47 -0.96
N PHE A 44 4.69 -9.72 -1.49
CA PHE A 44 5.14 -11.08 -1.76
C PHE A 44 6.11 -11.65 -0.71
N SER A 45 6.72 -10.81 0.13
CA SER A 45 7.64 -11.30 1.17
C SER A 45 6.96 -11.64 2.49
N GLY A 46 5.76 -11.11 2.75
CA GLY A 46 5.24 -10.96 4.12
C GLY A 46 5.92 -9.79 4.83
N TYR A 47 5.58 -9.52 6.10
CA TYR A 47 5.95 -8.26 6.76
C TYR A 47 6.72 -8.44 8.07
N ASN A 48 6.33 -9.37 8.93
CA ASN A 48 6.82 -9.47 10.31
C ASN A 48 8.25 -10.06 10.44
N PHE A 49 9.22 -9.47 9.74
CA PHE A 49 10.64 -9.81 9.84
C PHE A 49 11.25 -9.18 11.10
N ARG A 50 12.00 -9.97 11.87
CA ARG A 50 12.55 -9.55 13.18
C ARG A 50 13.94 -8.92 13.09
N SER A 51 14.61 -9.07 11.96
CA SER A 51 15.96 -8.56 11.75
C SER A 51 16.33 -8.49 10.27
N LEU A 52 17.38 -7.73 9.96
CA LEU A 52 17.99 -7.71 8.63
C LEU A 52 18.36 -9.12 8.15
N ARG A 53 18.82 -10.01 9.04
CA ARG A 53 19.18 -11.39 8.67
C ARG A 53 17.97 -12.17 8.16
N ASP A 54 16.79 -11.93 8.73
CA ASP A 54 15.58 -12.68 8.39
C ASP A 54 14.99 -12.22 7.05
N ILE A 55 15.07 -10.92 6.75
CA ILE A 55 14.56 -10.37 5.48
C ILE A 55 15.57 -10.45 4.33
N ALA A 56 16.88 -10.54 4.62
CA ALA A 56 17.93 -10.51 3.62
C ALA A 56 17.73 -11.44 2.40
N PRO A 57 17.23 -12.68 2.56
CA PRO A 57 16.97 -13.57 1.42
C PRO A 57 15.88 -13.10 0.46
N PHE A 58 15.02 -12.17 0.91
CA PHE A 58 13.83 -11.71 0.19
C PHE A 58 14.01 -10.30 -0.38
N LEU A 59 15.13 -9.64 -0.09
CA LEU A 59 15.45 -8.32 -0.64
C LEU A 59 15.57 -8.37 -2.16
N GLU A 60 14.96 -7.40 -2.80
CA GLU A 60 14.94 -7.27 -4.26
C GLU A 60 15.73 -6.03 -4.70
N PRO A 61 16.52 -6.11 -5.78
CA PRO A 61 17.17 -4.92 -6.32
C PRO A 61 16.14 -3.87 -6.74
N THR A 62 16.49 -2.60 -6.56
CA THR A 62 15.64 -1.44 -6.91
C THR A 62 14.96 -1.64 -8.27
N THR A 63 13.63 -1.76 -8.27
CA THR A 63 12.76 -1.81 -9.46
C THR A 63 13.00 -2.97 -10.45
N SER A 64 13.77 -4.00 -10.08
CA SER A 64 14.11 -5.09 -11.01
C SER A 64 14.01 -6.51 -10.42
N GLY A 65 13.41 -6.66 -9.24
CA GLY A 65 13.17 -7.96 -8.62
C GLY A 65 11.88 -8.65 -9.08
N ILE A 66 11.48 -9.69 -8.34
CA ILE A 66 10.30 -10.50 -8.61
C ILE A 66 9.00 -9.69 -8.52
N SER A 67 8.89 -8.79 -7.54
CA SER A 67 7.73 -7.90 -7.38
C SER A 67 7.56 -6.97 -8.58
N SER A 68 8.67 -6.41 -9.08
CA SER A 68 8.65 -5.55 -10.28
C SER A 68 8.34 -6.33 -11.55
N SER A 69 8.83 -7.56 -11.66
CA SER A 69 8.57 -8.46 -12.79
C SER A 69 7.11 -8.91 -12.82
N TRP A 70 6.54 -9.24 -11.66
CA TRP A 70 5.13 -9.56 -11.51
C TRP A 70 4.27 -8.34 -11.86
N ALA A 71 4.60 -7.15 -11.33
CA ALA A 71 3.85 -5.93 -11.62
C ALA A 71 3.84 -5.58 -13.12
N ARG A 72 4.98 -5.74 -13.82
CA ARG A 72 5.07 -5.60 -15.27
C ARG A 72 4.17 -6.57 -16.01
N SER A 73 4.20 -7.84 -15.63
CA SER A 73 3.38 -8.88 -16.27
C SER A 73 1.89 -8.62 -16.07
N THR A 74 1.50 -8.23 -14.86
CA THR A 74 0.12 -7.88 -14.50
C THR A 74 -0.35 -6.62 -15.21
N ALA A 75 0.48 -5.57 -15.26
CA ALA A 75 0.16 -4.31 -15.93
C ALA A 75 -0.13 -4.53 -17.43
N LEU A 76 0.72 -5.28 -18.11
CA LEU A 76 0.54 -5.63 -19.53
C LEU A 76 -0.68 -6.52 -19.77
N LYS A 77 -0.97 -7.44 -18.84
CA LYS A 77 -2.09 -8.38 -18.96
C LYS A 77 -3.45 -7.69 -18.82
N TYR A 78 -3.55 -6.73 -17.90
CA TYR A 78 -4.81 -6.05 -17.55
C TYR A 78 -4.88 -4.61 -18.07
N ASP A 79 -3.90 -4.16 -18.86
CA ASP A 79 -3.80 -2.82 -19.44
C ASP A 79 -3.98 -1.71 -18.38
N CYS A 80 -3.30 -1.85 -17.24
CA CYS A 80 -3.51 -0.98 -16.08
C CYS A 80 -2.21 -0.58 -15.38
N ASN A 81 -2.27 0.48 -14.57
CA ASN A 81 -1.16 0.84 -13.69
C ASN A 81 -1.14 -0.08 -12.47
N VAL A 82 0.03 -0.55 -12.05
CA VAL A 82 0.18 -1.44 -10.90
C VAL A 82 1.11 -0.81 -9.86
N ILE A 83 0.67 -0.76 -8.60
CA ILE A 83 1.49 -0.36 -7.45
C ILE A 83 1.70 -1.58 -6.56
N VAL A 84 2.95 -1.95 -6.29
CA VAL A 84 3.29 -3.09 -5.41
C VAL A 84 4.38 -2.73 -4.41
N GLY A 85 4.14 -3.08 -3.15
CA GLY A 85 5.12 -2.94 -2.07
C GLY A 85 6.10 -4.12 -2.02
N TYR A 86 7.38 -3.85 -1.82
CA TYR A 86 8.45 -4.85 -1.84
C TYR A 86 9.65 -4.44 -0.94
N PRO A 87 10.41 -5.40 -0.41
CA PRO A 87 11.62 -5.11 0.36
C PRO A 87 12.78 -4.87 -0.61
N GLU A 88 13.35 -3.67 -0.58
CA GLU A 88 14.36 -3.21 -1.54
C GLU A 88 15.78 -3.35 -0.98
N THR A 89 16.72 -3.75 -1.82
CA THR A 89 18.15 -3.51 -1.65
C THR A 89 18.70 -2.59 -2.74
N ALA A 90 19.55 -1.64 -2.36
CA ALA A 90 20.12 -0.63 -3.24
C ALA A 90 21.63 -0.43 -2.98
N ASP A 91 22.42 -0.49 -4.05
CA ASP A 91 23.84 -0.09 -4.00
C ASP A 91 23.95 1.44 -4.14
N VAL A 92 24.23 2.12 -3.02
CA VAL A 92 24.23 3.59 -2.97
C VAL A 92 25.57 4.25 -3.28
N SER A 93 26.66 3.48 -3.38
CA SER A 93 27.96 3.99 -3.79
C SER A 93 28.49 3.27 -5.02
N HIS A 94 28.85 4.04 -6.04
CA HIS A 94 29.62 3.56 -7.20
C HIS A 94 31.11 3.32 -6.88
N LYS A 95 31.55 3.62 -5.65
CA LYS A 95 32.91 3.35 -5.16
C LYS A 95 32.91 2.05 -4.36
N TRP A 96 33.79 1.13 -4.74
CA TRP A 96 33.91 -0.19 -4.14
C TRP A 96 34.90 -0.20 -2.96
N PRO A 97 34.60 -0.87 -1.83
CA PRO A 97 33.34 -1.55 -1.48
C PRO A 97 32.23 -0.56 -1.13
N THR A 98 31.00 -0.89 -1.53
CA THR A 98 29.78 -0.27 -1.01
C THR A 98 29.08 -1.25 -0.10
N ASP A 99 28.56 -0.77 1.02
CA ASP A 99 27.56 -1.51 1.77
C ASP A 99 26.19 -1.19 1.13
N PRO A 100 25.37 -2.20 0.82
CA PRO A 100 24.04 -1.96 0.29
C PRO A 100 23.13 -1.38 1.39
N GLU A 101 22.21 -0.53 0.98
CA GLU A 101 21.14 -0.02 1.83
C GLU A 101 19.84 -0.77 1.56
N TYR A 102 18.94 -0.77 2.55
CA TYR A 102 17.71 -1.56 2.53
C TYR A 102 16.52 -0.67 2.86
N TYR A 103 15.41 -0.89 2.16
CA TYR A 103 14.24 -0.04 2.27
C TYR A 103 12.95 -0.84 2.17
N ASN A 104 11.91 -0.37 2.86
CA ASN A 104 10.54 -0.76 2.57
C ASN A 104 10.03 0.16 1.46
N SER A 105 9.68 -0.41 0.31
CA SER A 105 9.50 0.35 -0.92
C SER A 105 8.25 -0.04 -1.66
N ALA A 106 7.81 0.81 -2.57
CA ALA A 106 6.78 0.52 -3.55
C ALA A 106 7.25 0.92 -4.94
N VAL A 107 6.95 0.09 -5.94
CA VAL A 107 7.16 0.40 -7.35
C VAL A 107 5.83 0.63 -8.04
N VAL A 108 5.80 1.58 -8.96
CA VAL A 108 4.67 1.86 -9.84
C VAL A 108 5.08 1.47 -11.26
N VAL A 109 4.31 0.59 -11.86
CA VAL A 109 4.48 0.16 -13.25
C VAL A 109 3.27 0.63 -14.05
N ASN A 110 3.51 1.25 -15.20
CA ASN A 110 2.42 1.71 -16.08
C ASN A 110 1.87 0.57 -16.94
N ALA A 111 0.78 0.83 -17.66
CA ALA A 111 0.13 -0.15 -18.55
C ALA A 111 1.04 -0.68 -19.67
N ASP A 112 2.04 0.11 -20.11
CA ASP A 112 3.07 -0.31 -21.07
C ASP A 112 4.11 -1.28 -20.46
N GLY A 113 4.02 -1.54 -19.16
CA GLY A 113 4.92 -2.40 -18.40
C GLY A 113 6.20 -1.70 -17.92
N ASP A 114 6.35 -0.40 -18.13
CA ASP A 114 7.51 0.36 -17.71
C ASP A 114 7.41 0.85 -16.26
N VAL A 115 8.55 0.87 -15.58
CA VAL A 115 8.66 1.45 -14.23
C VAL A 115 8.46 2.95 -14.34
N TRP A 116 7.31 3.43 -13.86
CA TRP A 116 6.95 4.83 -13.87
C TRP A 116 7.41 5.57 -12.61
N GLY A 117 7.38 4.89 -11.46
CA GLY A 117 7.70 5.50 -10.17
C GLY A 117 8.26 4.50 -9.17
N HIS A 118 9.00 5.02 -8.21
CA HIS A 118 9.57 4.27 -7.10
C HIS A 118 9.51 5.13 -5.84
N TYR A 119 9.13 4.52 -4.73
CA TYR A 119 8.92 5.18 -3.45
C TYR A 119 9.53 4.34 -2.33
N ARG A 120 10.21 5.01 -1.38
CA ARG A 120 10.74 4.43 -0.14
C ARG A 120 9.95 4.98 1.05
N LYS A 121 9.46 4.10 1.91
CA LYS A 121 8.68 4.42 3.11
C LYS A 121 9.39 5.48 3.94
N SER A 122 8.70 6.57 4.24
CA SER A 122 9.31 7.75 4.87
C SER A 122 9.28 7.69 6.39
N HIS A 123 8.19 7.18 6.97
CA HIS A 123 8.06 6.94 8.40
C HIS A 123 8.06 5.43 8.64
N LEU A 124 9.08 4.92 9.32
CA LEU A 124 9.19 3.51 9.65
C LEU A 124 8.31 3.13 10.84
N TYR A 125 7.86 1.88 10.85
CA TYR A 125 7.34 1.22 12.03
C TYR A 125 8.48 0.47 12.75
N TYR A 126 8.32 0.13 14.03
CA TYR A 126 9.39 -0.55 14.78
C TYR A 126 9.86 -1.86 14.10
N THR A 127 8.98 -2.56 13.37
CA THR A 127 9.34 -3.75 12.59
C THR A 127 10.33 -3.39 11.47
N ASP A 128 10.05 -2.31 10.73
CA ASP A 128 10.91 -1.83 9.66
C ASP A 128 12.26 -1.33 10.20
N GLU A 129 12.27 -0.66 11.35
CA GLU A 129 13.49 -0.10 11.96
C GLU A 129 14.56 -1.17 12.27
N THR A 130 14.18 -2.46 12.32
CA THR A 130 15.12 -3.56 12.54
C THR A 130 15.97 -3.91 11.31
N TRP A 131 15.60 -3.43 10.12
CA TRP A 131 16.26 -3.81 8.85
C TRP A 131 16.32 -2.73 7.77
N ALA A 132 15.44 -1.72 7.80
CA ALA A 132 15.29 -0.71 6.75
C ALA A 132 15.78 0.68 7.20
N LEU A 133 16.11 1.52 6.22
CA LEU A 133 16.32 2.95 6.36
C LEU A 133 15.07 3.74 5.91
N GLU A 134 14.93 4.97 6.42
CA GLU A 134 13.89 5.90 5.97
C GLU A 134 14.17 6.42 4.56
N GLY A 135 13.12 6.52 3.74
CA GLY A 135 13.17 7.24 2.47
C GLY A 135 13.26 8.76 2.65
N SER A 136 13.56 9.48 1.56
CA SER A 136 13.80 10.93 1.58
C SER A 136 12.55 11.82 1.73
N GLY A 137 11.41 11.27 2.14
CA GLY A 137 10.12 11.96 2.24
C GLY A 137 9.02 11.36 1.37
N PHE A 138 7.79 11.86 1.52
CA PHE A 138 6.60 11.30 0.88
C PHE A 138 6.63 11.42 -0.64
N PHE A 139 6.06 10.43 -1.32
CA PHE A 139 6.03 10.38 -2.77
C PHE A 139 5.18 11.50 -3.37
N LYS A 140 5.63 12.03 -4.51
CA LYS A 140 4.84 12.90 -5.38
C LYS A 140 5.05 12.49 -6.82
N GLY A 141 3.98 12.46 -7.60
CA GLY A 141 4.08 12.24 -9.04
C GLY A 141 2.78 12.54 -9.78
N HIS A 142 2.76 12.33 -11.09
CA HIS A 142 1.58 12.51 -11.93
C HIS A 142 1.48 11.42 -12.99
N ILE A 143 0.55 10.49 -12.82
CA ILE A 143 0.32 9.41 -13.78
C ILE A 143 -0.63 9.93 -14.86
N PRO A 144 -0.24 9.94 -16.15
CA PRO A 144 -1.13 10.33 -17.24
C PRO A 144 -2.44 9.53 -17.20
N GLY A 145 -3.57 10.21 -17.28
CA GLY A 145 -4.90 9.60 -17.23
C GLY A 145 -5.47 9.41 -15.82
N LEU A 146 -4.64 9.26 -14.79
CA LEU A 146 -5.09 9.11 -13.39
C LEU A 146 -5.03 10.44 -12.62
N GLY A 147 -3.95 11.20 -12.78
CA GLY A 147 -3.76 12.51 -12.13
C GLY A 147 -2.55 12.57 -11.21
N LYS A 148 -2.56 13.56 -10.32
CA LYS A 148 -1.51 13.84 -9.34
C LYS A 148 -1.61 12.86 -8.18
N LEU A 149 -0.55 12.09 -7.99
CA LEU A 149 -0.46 11.00 -7.05
C LEU A 149 0.38 11.39 -5.83
N ALA A 150 -0.19 11.20 -4.64
CA ALA A 150 0.55 11.05 -3.39
C ALA A 150 0.55 9.57 -2.99
N MET A 151 1.70 9.01 -2.64
CA MET A 151 1.79 7.65 -2.11
C MET A 151 2.42 7.64 -0.72
N GLY A 152 1.86 6.82 0.15
CA GLY A 152 2.42 6.46 1.44
C GLY A 152 2.41 4.94 1.62
N ILE A 153 3.32 4.45 2.46
CA ILE A 153 3.36 3.06 2.92
C ILE A 153 3.08 3.11 4.42
N CYS A 154 1.89 2.71 4.84
CA CYS A 154 1.45 2.74 6.25
C CYS A 154 1.63 4.11 6.97
N ASN A 155 1.87 5.22 6.23
CA ASN A 155 2.23 6.54 6.77
C ASN A 155 1.06 7.33 7.38
N ASN A 156 0.00 6.64 7.79
CA ASN A 156 -1.16 7.29 8.36
C ASN A 156 -0.97 7.62 9.85
N SER A 157 0.05 7.08 10.52
CA SER A 157 0.39 7.44 11.91
C SER A 157 1.31 8.67 12.00
N PRO A 158 1.24 9.45 13.10
CA PRO A 158 2.24 10.48 13.40
C PRO A 158 3.66 9.91 13.42
N TYR A 159 4.64 10.71 13.01
CA TYR A 159 6.04 10.28 12.98
C TYR A 159 6.49 9.68 14.33
N LYS A 160 7.00 8.44 14.28
CA LYS A 160 7.44 7.63 15.44
C LYS A 160 6.41 7.45 16.56
N PHE A 161 5.13 7.75 16.29
CA PHE A 161 4.08 7.87 17.33
C PHE A 161 4.39 8.93 18.41
N GLU A 162 5.33 9.84 18.12
CA GLU A 162 5.78 10.91 19.02
C GLU A 162 5.35 12.28 18.52
N ALA A 163 5.24 12.46 17.19
CA ALA A 163 4.79 13.71 16.61
C ALA A 163 3.35 14.05 17.04
N PRO A 164 2.99 15.34 17.11
CA PRO A 164 1.64 15.74 17.48
C PRO A 164 0.59 15.11 16.57
N TRP A 165 -0.52 14.64 17.15
CA TRP A 165 -1.65 14.12 16.38
C TRP A 165 -2.10 15.11 15.30
N THR A 166 -2.05 16.41 15.56
CA THR A 166 -2.48 17.44 14.61
C THR A 166 -1.47 17.76 13.50
N ALA A 167 -0.33 17.06 13.43
CA ALA A 167 0.67 17.30 12.39
C ALA A 167 0.21 16.84 11.00
N TYR A 168 -0.57 15.74 10.95
CA TYR A 168 -1.19 15.20 9.74
C TYR A 168 -0.25 15.17 8.52
N GLU A 169 0.98 14.74 8.72
CA GLU A 169 2.12 15.01 7.83
C GLU A 169 1.87 14.54 6.39
N PHE A 170 1.34 13.32 6.24
CA PHE A 170 1.00 12.76 4.93
C PHE A 170 -0.19 13.48 4.28
N ALA A 171 -1.21 13.82 5.05
CA ALA A 171 -2.39 14.52 4.52
C ALA A 171 -2.05 15.94 4.06
N VAL A 172 -1.23 16.65 4.84
CA VAL A 172 -0.69 17.98 4.48
C VAL A 172 0.18 17.88 3.23
N HIS A 173 1.03 16.85 3.12
CA HIS A 173 1.84 16.64 1.90
C HIS A 173 0.98 16.47 0.65
N ALA A 174 -0.03 15.61 0.71
CA ALA A 174 -0.94 15.38 -0.43
C ALA A 174 -1.66 16.68 -0.86
N LEU A 175 -2.11 17.51 0.10
CA LEU A 175 -2.67 18.82 -0.20
C LEU A 175 -1.64 19.79 -0.81
N ASN A 176 -0.41 19.82 -0.28
CA ASN A 176 0.65 20.70 -0.78
C ASN A 176 1.03 20.43 -2.23
N ILE A 177 0.95 19.17 -2.66
CA ILE A 177 1.20 18.80 -4.07
C ILE A 177 -0.08 18.83 -4.92
N ALA A 178 -1.22 19.18 -4.33
CA ALA A 178 -2.55 19.12 -4.92
C ALA A 178 -2.84 17.74 -5.54
N ALA A 179 -2.57 16.67 -4.79
CA ALA A 179 -2.89 15.31 -5.20
C ALA A 179 -4.40 15.10 -5.24
N ASN A 180 -4.89 14.54 -6.35
CA ASN A 180 -6.29 14.09 -6.50
C ASN A 180 -6.41 12.56 -6.41
N VAL A 181 -5.28 11.84 -6.39
CA VAL A 181 -5.20 10.40 -6.09
C VAL A 181 -4.21 10.20 -4.95
N VAL A 182 -4.66 9.55 -3.88
CA VAL A 182 -3.85 9.25 -2.69
C VAL A 182 -3.87 7.74 -2.47
N VAL A 183 -2.70 7.11 -2.47
CA VAL A 183 -2.55 5.67 -2.29
C VAL A 183 -1.81 5.39 -1.00
N LEU A 184 -2.38 4.52 -0.17
CA LEU A 184 -1.76 3.94 1.01
C LEU A 184 -1.66 2.43 0.80
N SER A 185 -0.43 1.94 0.59
CA SER A 185 -0.10 0.51 0.60
C SER A 185 0.27 0.13 2.04
N MET A 186 -0.37 -0.90 2.62
CA MET A 186 -0.37 -1.05 4.08
C MET A 186 -0.22 -2.50 4.56
N ALA A 187 0.48 -2.65 5.68
CA ALA A 187 0.46 -3.80 6.56
C ALA A 187 0.02 -3.37 7.97
N TRP A 188 -1.18 -2.80 8.05
CA TRP A 188 -1.74 -2.23 9.28
C TRP A 188 -2.33 -3.29 10.20
N LEU A 189 -1.99 -3.19 11.48
CA LEU A 189 -2.36 -4.15 12.52
C LEU A 189 -3.68 -3.79 13.20
N THR A 190 -4.39 -4.80 13.67
CA THR A 190 -5.39 -4.66 14.73
C THR A 190 -4.80 -5.07 16.09
N ARG A 191 -5.44 -4.61 17.17
CA ARG A 191 -5.09 -5.01 18.54
C ARG A 191 -5.95 -6.18 19.03
N GLU A 192 -6.91 -6.62 18.23
CA GLU A 192 -7.77 -7.75 18.56
C GLU A 192 -7.05 -9.09 18.36
N PRO A 193 -7.29 -10.10 19.22
CA PRO A 193 -6.75 -11.44 19.05
C PRO A 193 -7.26 -12.12 17.76
N ALA A 194 -6.40 -12.89 17.11
CA ALA A 194 -6.69 -13.57 15.84
C ALA A 194 -7.99 -14.40 15.89
N ASP A 195 -8.18 -15.23 16.93
CA ASP A 195 -9.33 -16.13 17.05
C ASP A 195 -10.66 -15.38 17.01
N THR A 196 -10.72 -14.21 17.67
CA THR A 196 -11.93 -13.37 17.69
C THR A 196 -12.03 -12.58 16.39
N PHE A 197 -10.94 -11.95 15.96
CA PHE A 197 -10.94 -11.05 14.80
C PHE A 197 -11.27 -11.79 13.50
N CYS A 198 -10.67 -12.96 13.29
CA CYS A 198 -10.87 -13.76 12.07
C CYS A 198 -12.19 -14.54 12.06
N SER A 199 -12.96 -14.54 13.15
CA SER A 199 -14.26 -15.25 13.22
C SER A 199 -15.37 -14.60 12.36
N HIS A 200 -15.21 -13.32 12.01
CA HIS A 200 -16.15 -12.55 11.18
C HIS A 200 -15.42 -11.96 9.96
N PRO A 201 -14.93 -12.81 9.03
CA PRO A 201 -13.97 -12.38 8.02
C PRO A 201 -14.53 -11.35 7.04
N ALA A 202 -15.83 -11.44 6.71
CA ALA A 202 -16.51 -10.54 5.78
C ALA A 202 -16.89 -9.18 6.40
N GLU A 203 -16.80 -9.04 7.72
CA GLU A 203 -17.08 -7.75 8.37
C GLU A 203 -15.82 -6.88 8.36
N PRO A 204 -15.91 -5.61 7.96
CA PRO A 204 -14.79 -4.68 8.02
C PRO A 204 -14.45 -4.28 9.46
N ASP A 205 -13.18 -3.93 9.68
CA ASP A 205 -12.73 -3.25 10.90
C ASP A 205 -13.01 -1.75 10.80
N MET A 206 -14.19 -1.36 11.27
CA MET A 206 -14.63 0.03 11.23
C MET A 206 -13.85 0.94 12.20
N GLU A 207 -13.23 0.40 13.26
CA GLU A 207 -12.39 1.19 14.16
C GLU A 207 -11.13 1.63 13.43
N THR A 208 -10.47 0.69 12.75
CA THR A 208 -9.28 0.94 11.94
C THR A 208 -9.59 1.90 10.78
N LEU A 209 -10.68 1.67 10.03
CA LEU A 209 -11.08 2.58 8.95
C LEU A 209 -11.37 4.00 9.47
N THR A 210 -12.06 4.12 10.61
CA THR A 210 -12.34 5.41 11.23
C THR A 210 -11.06 6.12 11.66
N TYR A 211 -10.09 5.38 12.23
CA TYR A 211 -8.78 5.92 12.54
C TYR A 211 -8.13 6.47 11.26
N TRP A 212 -8.15 5.70 10.17
CA TRP A 212 -7.52 6.13 8.93
C TRP A 212 -8.15 7.40 8.36
N ILE A 213 -9.48 7.50 8.36
CA ILE A 213 -10.21 8.68 7.89
C ILE A 213 -9.88 9.90 8.77
N LYS A 214 -9.79 9.74 10.10
CA LYS A 214 -9.41 10.83 11.02
C LYS A 214 -8.03 11.41 10.72
N ARG A 215 -7.10 10.61 10.20
CA ARG A 215 -5.76 11.05 9.82
C ARG A 215 -5.73 11.88 8.53
N LEU A 216 -6.83 11.85 7.77
CA LEU A 216 -7.05 12.68 6.58
C LEU A 216 -7.84 13.95 6.88
N GLU A 217 -8.01 14.32 8.16
CA GLU A 217 -8.78 15.49 8.58
C GLU A 217 -8.45 16.78 7.80
N PRO A 218 -7.19 17.14 7.50
CA PRO A 218 -6.90 18.30 6.67
C PRO A 218 -7.53 18.24 5.27
N MET A 219 -7.56 17.06 4.65
CA MET A 219 -8.19 16.87 3.33
C MET A 219 -9.71 17.01 3.43
N ILE A 220 -10.30 16.45 4.49
CA ILE A 220 -11.75 16.54 4.72
C ILE A 220 -12.15 18.00 4.95
N ARG A 221 -11.39 18.74 5.77
CA ARG A 221 -11.66 20.17 6.01
C ARG A 221 -11.37 21.06 4.80
N ASN A 222 -10.68 20.55 3.79
CA ASN A 222 -10.40 21.29 2.57
C ASN A 222 -11.68 21.37 1.74
N ASP A 223 -12.27 22.56 1.65
CA ASP A 223 -13.51 22.81 0.90
C ASP A 223 -13.24 22.96 -0.61
N SER A 224 -12.65 21.92 -1.19
CA SER A 224 -12.30 21.85 -2.61
C SER A 224 -13.45 21.25 -3.41
N ASP A 225 -13.72 21.82 -4.58
CA ASP A 225 -14.61 21.25 -5.59
C ASP A 225 -13.99 20.03 -6.28
N GLU A 226 -12.66 19.95 -6.33
CA GLU A 226 -11.96 18.76 -6.85
C GLU A 226 -12.00 17.64 -5.80
N GLU A 227 -12.50 16.48 -6.20
CA GLU A 227 -12.52 15.28 -5.38
C GLU A 227 -11.12 14.67 -5.26
N ILE A 228 -10.74 14.28 -4.04
CA ILE A 228 -9.55 13.49 -3.76
C ILE A 228 -9.98 12.04 -3.54
N ILE A 229 -9.52 11.13 -4.41
CA ILE A 229 -9.72 9.70 -4.23
C ILE A 229 -8.62 9.16 -3.34
N VAL A 230 -9.00 8.49 -2.25
CA VAL A 230 -8.07 7.87 -1.31
C VAL A 230 -8.27 6.36 -1.29
N ILE A 231 -7.15 5.64 -1.48
CA ILE A 231 -7.11 4.19 -1.66
C ILE A 231 -6.30 3.60 -0.52
N PHE A 232 -6.93 2.77 0.30
CA PHE A 232 -6.28 1.98 1.34
C PHE A 232 -6.19 0.52 0.86
N ALA A 233 -4.99 0.09 0.46
CA ALA A 233 -4.70 -1.29 0.11
C ALA A 233 -3.94 -1.95 1.27
N ASN A 234 -4.69 -2.57 2.17
CA ASN A 234 -4.14 -3.21 3.36
C ASN A 234 -4.21 -4.72 3.24
N ARG A 235 -3.16 -5.42 3.69
CA ARG A 235 -3.19 -6.89 3.75
C ARG A 235 -4.12 -7.39 4.84
N SER A 236 -4.55 -8.64 4.70
CA SER A 236 -5.24 -9.41 5.74
C SER A 236 -4.32 -10.51 6.29
N GLY A 237 -4.86 -11.35 7.19
CA GLY A 237 -4.17 -12.52 7.70
C GLY A 237 -3.40 -12.28 8.99
N VAL A 238 -2.60 -13.28 9.36
CA VAL A 238 -1.85 -13.35 10.62
C VAL A 238 -0.42 -13.80 10.33
N GLU A 239 0.55 -13.19 10.99
CA GLU A 239 1.96 -13.58 10.98
C GLU A 239 2.49 -13.63 12.43
N ASP A 240 2.76 -14.82 12.95
CA ASP A 240 3.07 -15.05 14.37
C ASP A 240 1.99 -14.45 15.30
N ASP A 241 2.33 -13.39 16.02
CA ASP A 241 1.47 -12.64 16.96
C ASP A 241 0.84 -11.40 16.32
N ALA A 242 1.19 -11.07 15.08
CA ALA A 242 0.66 -9.92 14.34
C ALA A 242 -0.61 -10.29 13.59
N VAL A 243 -1.70 -9.55 13.84
CA VAL A 243 -2.98 -9.69 13.13
C VAL A 243 -3.21 -8.44 12.28
N TYR A 244 -3.39 -8.61 10.97
CA TYR A 244 -3.59 -7.51 10.04
C TYR A 244 -5.07 -7.20 9.84
N ALA A 245 -5.40 -5.90 9.78
CA ALA A 245 -6.77 -5.43 9.83
C ALA A 245 -7.59 -5.67 8.54
N GLY A 246 -6.95 -6.07 7.43
CA GLY A 246 -7.58 -6.14 6.11
C GLY A 246 -8.31 -4.83 5.83
N THR A 247 -9.60 -4.90 5.54
CA THR A 247 -10.47 -3.72 5.41
C THR A 247 -9.95 -2.72 4.37
N SER A 248 -9.36 -3.24 3.28
CA SER A 248 -9.01 -2.41 2.13
C SER A 248 -10.23 -1.65 1.65
N ALA A 249 -10.07 -0.36 1.36
CA ALA A 249 -11.17 0.55 1.10
C ALA A 249 -10.79 1.65 0.10
N VAL A 250 -11.77 2.13 -0.64
CA VAL A 250 -11.65 3.31 -1.49
C VAL A 250 -12.70 4.33 -1.08
N ILE A 251 -12.25 5.55 -0.83
CA ILE A 251 -13.10 6.68 -0.45
C ILE A 251 -12.85 7.88 -1.35
N GLY A 252 -13.85 8.72 -1.50
CA GLY A 252 -13.75 10.06 -2.08
C GLY A 252 -13.90 11.12 -1.00
N ILE A 253 -13.14 12.20 -1.12
CA ILE A 253 -13.24 13.37 -0.25
C ILE A 253 -13.51 14.59 -1.13
N GLN A 254 -14.65 15.24 -0.92
CA GLN A 254 -15.08 16.42 -1.67
C GLN A 254 -15.94 17.32 -0.79
N ARG A 255 -15.67 18.64 -0.76
CA ARG A 255 -16.50 19.64 -0.04
C ARG A 255 -16.85 19.27 1.42
N GLY A 256 -15.91 18.73 2.18
CA GLY A 256 -16.19 18.33 3.57
C GLY A 256 -16.86 16.96 3.74
N GLU A 257 -17.26 16.32 2.66
CA GLU A 257 -17.95 15.02 2.67
C GLU A 257 -16.98 13.89 2.33
N VAL A 258 -17.21 12.74 2.97
CA VAL A 258 -16.48 11.49 2.73
C VAL A 258 -17.45 10.47 2.17
N THR A 259 -17.23 10.06 0.92
CA THR A 259 -17.98 9.03 0.23
C THR A 259 -17.20 7.73 0.26
N VAL A 260 -17.83 6.63 0.65
CA VAL A 260 -17.19 5.30 0.60
C VAL A 260 -17.64 4.58 -0.67
N TYR A 261 -16.73 4.40 -1.63
CA TYR A 261 -17.02 3.70 -2.89
C TYR A 261 -17.05 2.18 -2.70
N GLY A 262 -16.23 1.67 -1.78
CA GLY A 262 -16.22 0.25 -1.46
C GLY A 262 -15.19 -0.08 -0.38
N LEU A 263 -15.40 -1.22 0.27
CA LEU A 263 -14.52 -1.75 1.31
C LEU A 263 -14.67 -3.28 1.38
N LEU A 264 -13.61 -3.96 1.82
CA LEU A 264 -13.61 -5.42 2.03
C LEU A 264 -13.76 -5.76 3.51
N GLY A 265 -14.09 -7.03 3.78
CA GLY A 265 -14.02 -7.58 5.13
C GLY A 265 -12.60 -7.61 5.67
N ARG A 266 -12.47 -7.73 7.00
CA ARG A 266 -11.19 -7.67 7.72
C ARG A 266 -10.27 -8.86 7.49
N ALA A 267 -10.80 -10.01 7.10
CA ALA A 267 -10.01 -11.23 6.89
C ALA A 267 -10.35 -11.97 5.59
N GLU A 268 -10.83 -11.25 4.58
CA GLU A 268 -11.05 -11.81 3.24
C GLU A 268 -9.78 -11.71 2.39
N GLU A 269 -9.61 -12.67 1.46
CA GLU A 269 -8.65 -12.59 0.36
C GLU A 269 -9.43 -12.35 -0.94
N LYS A 270 -9.55 -11.08 -1.34
CA LYS A 270 -10.41 -10.62 -2.43
C LYS A 270 -9.85 -9.38 -3.11
N LEU A 271 -10.26 -9.16 -4.36
CA LEU A 271 -10.01 -7.92 -5.07
C LEU A 271 -11.22 -6.99 -4.87
N LEU A 272 -11.00 -5.82 -4.28
CA LEU A 272 -11.99 -4.74 -4.29
C LEU A 272 -11.92 -4.04 -5.64
N VAL A 273 -13.00 -4.08 -6.42
CA VAL A 273 -13.12 -3.32 -7.66
C VAL A 273 -14.17 -2.24 -7.48
N VAL A 274 -13.78 -0.98 -7.67
CA VAL A 274 -14.68 0.18 -7.60
C VAL A 274 -14.54 1.05 -8.83
N ASP A 275 -15.61 1.75 -9.19
CA ASP A 275 -15.62 2.74 -10.27
C ASP A 275 -16.03 4.10 -9.69
N THR A 276 -15.08 5.02 -9.62
CA THR A 276 -15.28 6.37 -9.06
C THR A 276 -15.77 7.38 -10.09
N SER A 277 -16.13 6.95 -11.31
CA SER A 277 -16.69 7.83 -12.35
C SER A 277 -18.21 7.98 -12.31
N LYS A 278 -18.88 7.29 -11.39
CA LYS A 278 -20.34 7.17 -11.30
C LYS A 278 -20.94 7.97 -10.16
#